data_AF-A0A963EF63-F1
#
_entry.id   AF-A0A963EF63-F1
#
_cell.length_a   1.000
_cell.length_b   1.000
_cell.length_c   1.000
_cell.angle_alpha   90.00
_cell.angle_beta   90.00
_cell.angle_gamma   90.00
#
_symmetry.space_group_name_H-M   'P 1'
#
loop_
_entity.id
_entity.type
_entity.pdbx_description
1 polymer ?
#
loop_
_entity_poly.entity_id
_entity_poly.type
_entity_poly.pdbx_seq_one_letter_code
_entity_poly.pdbx_strand_id
1 'polypeptide(L)'
;MIAGSKPLHAALLLILLSGCGYEGPELAGIPGLQTKVRAYYRDHATEKNGSCRAPEMRGITQVDILEDNDDEMSIRVRYYFRDDEFGDIDDRPWRLFDRCTGFASREFTVGKRDENTIVTGMTGEFRKTRDWSR
;
A
#
# COMPACT_ATOMS: atom_id res chain seq x y z
N MET A 1 15.62 -68.57 -0.97
CA MET A 1 16.34 -68.13 -2.19
C MET A 1 15.44 -67.18 -2.97
N ILE A 2 16.06 -66.18 -3.62
CA ILE A 2 15.52 -64.87 -4.01
C ILE A 2 14.75 -64.91 -5.35
N ALA A 3 13.61 -64.20 -5.44
CA ALA A 3 13.03 -63.64 -6.68
C ALA A 3 11.76 -62.86 -6.30
N GLY A 4 11.46 -61.62 -6.71
CA GLY A 4 12.12 -60.64 -7.57
C GLY A 4 11.22 -59.39 -7.55
N SER A 5 11.82 -58.22 -7.38
CA SER A 5 11.15 -56.92 -7.30
C SER A 5 10.74 -56.40 -8.67
N LYS A 6 9.53 -55.80 -8.77
CA LYS A 6 9.22 -54.80 -9.80
C LYS A 6 8.45 -53.64 -9.16
N PRO A 7 9.08 -52.47 -8.99
CA PRO A 7 8.44 -51.25 -8.52
C PRO A 7 7.75 -50.60 -9.73
N LEU A 8 6.44 -50.74 -9.83
CA LEU A 8 5.68 -50.15 -10.91
C LEU A 8 4.67 -49.15 -10.33
N HIS A 9 4.97 -47.88 -10.57
CA HIS A 9 4.02 -46.76 -10.56
C HIS A 9 3.60 -46.23 -9.18
N ALA A 10 4.59 -45.76 -8.43
CA ALA A 10 4.44 -44.49 -7.72
C ALA A 10 4.17 -43.41 -8.79
N ALA A 11 2.92 -43.31 -9.24
CA ALA A 11 2.44 -42.22 -10.06
C ALA A 11 2.40 -40.97 -9.17
N LEU A 12 3.58 -40.38 -9.06
CA LEU A 12 3.87 -39.08 -8.50
C LEU A 12 3.05 -38.07 -9.31
N LEU A 13 1.79 -37.86 -8.90
CA LEU A 13 0.95 -36.73 -9.29
C LEU A 13 1.60 -35.47 -8.71
N LEU A 14 2.67 -35.01 -9.37
CA LEU A 14 3.20 -33.66 -9.28
C LEU A 14 2.14 -32.73 -9.88
N ILE A 15 1.15 -32.37 -9.05
CA ILE A 15 0.28 -31.23 -9.32
C ILE A 15 1.19 -30.01 -9.23
N LEU A 16 1.64 -29.55 -10.40
CA LEU A 16 2.26 -28.26 -10.60
C LEU A 16 1.23 -27.20 -10.22
N LEU A 17 1.24 -26.78 -8.96
CA LEU A 17 0.62 -25.55 -8.52
C LEU A 17 1.43 -24.39 -9.11
N SER A 18 1.21 -24.08 -10.38
CA SER A 18 1.48 -22.75 -10.91
C SER A 18 0.50 -21.80 -10.24
N GLY A 19 0.83 -21.37 -9.02
CA GLY A 19 0.11 -20.31 -8.35
C GLY A 19 0.27 -19.06 -9.18
N CYS A 20 -0.79 -18.62 -9.86
CA CYS A 20 -0.83 -17.28 -10.41
C CYS A 20 -0.57 -16.31 -9.25
N GLY A 21 0.60 -15.64 -9.27
CA GLY A 21 0.96 -14.64 -8.28
C GLY A 21 0.04 -13.45 -8.43
N TYR A 22 -1.00 -13.38 -7.62
CA TYR A 22 -1.84 -12.19 -7.56
C TYR A 22 -1.08 -11.09 -6.84
N GLU A 23 -0.56 -10.12 -7.60
CA GLU A 23 0.24 -9.01 -7.06
C GLU A 23 -0.62 -7.94 -6.36
N GLY A 24 -1.94 -7.98 -6.56
CA GLY A 24 -2.90 -7.05 -5.99
C GLY A 24 -3.57 -6.15 -7.04
N PRO A 25 -4.42 -5.21 -6.59
CA PRO A 25 -5.05 -4.25 -7.49
C PRO A 25 -4.01 -3.38 -8.20
N GLU A 26 -4.24 -3.17 -9.50
CA GLU A 26 -3.42 -2.29 -10.31
C GLU A 26 -3.60 -0.82 -9.92
N LEU A 27 -2.55 -0.03 -10.14
CA LEU A 27 -2.61 1.42 -10.07
C LEU A 27 -1.71 1.98 -11.16
N ALA A 28 -2.20 2.93 -11.96
CA ALA A 28 -1.46 3.48 -13.10
C ALA A 28 -0.88 2.40 -14.04
N GLY A 29 -1.62 1.31 -14.28
CA GLY A 29 -1.19 0.20 -15.13
C GLY A 29 -0.16 -0.74 -14.51
N ILE A 30 0.20 -0.56 -13.23
CA ILE A 30 1.18 -1.39 -12.53
C ILE A 30 0.47 -2.29 -11.51
N PRO A 31 0.50 -3.63 -11.70
CA PRO A 31 -0.05 -4.58 -10.73
C PRO A 31 0.53 -4.40 -9.33
N GLY A 32 -0.32 -4.48 -8.31
CA GLY A 32 0.08 -4.40 -6.89
C GLY A 32 0.53 -3.01 -6.41
N LEU A 33 0.70 -2.02 -7.29
CA LEU A 33 1.15 -0.68 -6.89
C LEU A 33 0.18 -0.01 -5.92
N GLN A 34 -1.13 -0.25 -6.05
CA GLN A 34 -2.11 0.27 -5.11
C GLN A 34 -1.82 -0.18 -3.67
N THR A 35 -1.46 -1.45 -3.48
CA THR A 35 -1.12 -2.01 -2.17
C THR A 35 0.11 -1.30 -1.60
N LYS A 36 1.14 -1.08 -2.43
CA LYS A 36 2.39 -0.41 -2.04
C LYS A 36 2.15 1.06 -1.66
N VAL A 37 1.34 1.79 -2.42
CA VAL A 37 0.94 3.17 -2.11
C VAL A 37 0.20 3.25 -0.79
N ARG A 38 -0.80 2.37 -0.58
CA ARG A 38 -1.57 2.34 0.67
C ARG A 38 -0.69 2.02 1.88
N ALA A 39 0.23 1.07 1.74
CA ALA A 39 1.19 0.72 2.79
C ALA A 39 2.11 1.89 3.12
N TYR A 40 2.73 2.50 2.10
CA TYR A 40 3.59 3.66 2.30
C TYR A 40 2.83 4.81 2.97
N TYR A 41 1.63 5.13 2.52
CA TYR A 41 0.79 6.14 3.15
C TYR A 41 0.48 5.81 4.62
N ARG A 42 0.00 4.60 4.90
CA ARG A 42 -0.33 4.17 6.26
C ARG A 42 0.87 4.30 7.19
N ASP A 43 2.07 3.99 6.72
CA ASP A 43 3.29 3.94 7.54
C ASP A 43 3.91 5.34 7.75
N HIS A 44 3.58 6.30 6.90
CA HIS A 44 4.24 7.61 6.88
C HIS A 44 3.33 8.83 7.08
N ALA A 45 2.06 8.76 6.72
CA ALA A 45 1.21 9.94 6.62
C ALA A 45 0.66 10.40 7.98
N THR A 46 0.47 11.72 8.08
CA THR A 46 -0.53 12.30 8.97
C THR A 46 -1.49 13.16 8.15
N GLU A 47 -2.65 13.47 8.71
CA GLU A 47 -3.63 14.37 8.10
C GLU A 47 -4.08 15.44 9.12
N LYS A 48 -4.70 16.50 8.60
CA LYS A 48 -5.23 17.62 9.40
C LYS A 48 -4.17 18.24 10.33
N ASN A 49 -3.07 18.70 9.77
CA ASN A 49 -1.95 19.32 10.49
C ASN A 49 -1.36 18.41 11.58
N GLY A 50 -1.29 17.11 11.31
CA GLY A 50 -0.77 16.12 12.26
C GLY A 50 -1.73 15.69 13.37
N SER A 51 -2.99 16.16 13.36
CA SER A 51 -3.97 15.75 14.37
C SER A 51 -4.48 14.32 14.14
N CYS A 52 -4.59 13.90 12.87
CA CYS A 52 -4.92 12.54 12.47
C CYS A 52 -3.61 11.78 12.22
N ARG A 53 -3.20 10.98 13.21
CA ARG A 53 -1.87 10.37 13.27
C ARG A 53 -1.83 8.95 12.74
N ALA A 54 -2.98 8.31 12.55
CA ALA A 54 -3.10 6.96 11.99
C ALA A 54 -4.09 6.91 10.82
N PRO A 55 -3.98 7.80 9.81
CA PRO A 55 -4.92 7.78 8.71
C PRO A 55 -4.66 6.58 7.79
N GLU A 56 -5.73 5.97 7.31
CA GLU A 56 -5.71 4.94 6.29
C GLU A 56 -6.46 5.38 5.03
N MET A 57 -5.94 5.03 3.86
CA MET A 57 -6.68 5.18 2.60
C MET A 57 -7.78 4.12 2.51
N ARG A 58 -9.04 4.56 2.54
CA ARG A 58 -10.20 3.67 2.39
C ARG A 58 -10.57 3.47 0.92
N GLY A 59 -10.32 4.47 0.08
CA GLY A 59 -10.53 4.38 -1.36
C GLY A 59 -9.64 5.34 -2.13
N ILE A 60 -9.15 4.90 -3.29
CA ILE A 60 -8.51 5.77 -4.28
C ILE A 60 -9.61 6.16 -5.28
N THR A 61 -9.77 7.45 -5.51
CA THR A 61 -10.80 8.00 -6.39
C THR A 61 -10.27 8.39 -7.77
N GLN A 62 -8.99 8.75 -7.86
CA GLN A 62 -8.34 9.12 -9.11
C GLN A 62 -6.83 8.92 -9.02
N VAL A 63 -6.22 8.61 -10.15
CA VAL A 63 -4.76 8.56 -10.32
C VAL A 63 -4.39 9.29 -11.61
N ASP A 64 -3.46 10.21 -11.50
CA ASP A 64 -2.85 10.90 -12.64
C ASP A 64 -1.35 10.58 -12.67
N ILE A 65 -0.82 10.17 -13.83
CA ILE A 65 0.62 10.03 -14.04
C ILE A 65 1.18 11.43 -14.33
N LEU A 66 2.10 11.90 -13.48
CA LEU A 66 2.71 13.22 -13.62
C LEU A 66 4.00 13.15 -14.44
N GLU A 67 4.81 12.14 -14.15
CA GLU A 67 6.07 11.86 -14.84
C GLU A 67 6.30 10.35 -14.83
N ASP A 68 6.86 9.84 -15.90
CA ASP A 68 7.13 8.42 -16.08
C ASP A 68 8.39 8.27 -16.96
N ASN A 69 9.47 7.78 -16.37
CA ASN A 69 10.72 7.45 -17.05
C ASN A 69 11.17 6.03 -16.65
N ASP A 70 12.34 5.60 -17.16
CA ASP A 70 12.81 4.21 -16.99
C ASP A 70 13.13 3.86 -15.52
N ASP A 71 13.57 4.83 -14.71
CA ASP A 71 14.01 4.62 -13.33
C ASP A 71 12.93 4.99 -12.30
N GLU A 72 12.07 5.95 -12.61
CA GLU A 72 11.14 6.55 -11.66
C GLU A 72 9.82 6.96 -12.32
N MET A 73 8.75 6.91 -11.54
CA MET A 73 7.42 7.38 -11.90
C MET A 73 6.84 8.20 -10.76
N SER A 74 6.27 9.36 -11.07
CA SER A 74 5.56 10.20 -10.13
C SER A 74 4.07 10.18 -10.45
N ILE A 75 3.24 9.82 -9.46
CA ILE A 75 1.79 9.80 -9.60
C ILE A 75 1.12 10.72 -8.60
N ARG A 76 0.07 11.41 -9.03
CA ARG A 76 -0.87 12.07 -8.13
C ARG A 76 -2.04 11.14 -7.86
N VAL A 77 -2.24 10.81 -6.59
CA VAL A 77 -3.36 10.00 -6.12
C VAL A 77 -4.33 10.90 -5.38
N ARG A 78 -5.62 10.81 -5.74
CA ARG A 78 -6.73 11.38 -4.96
C ARG A 78 -7.42 10.25 -4.22
N TYR A 79 -7.72 10.46 -2.95
CA TYR A 79 -8.19 9.38 -2.09
C TYR A 79 -9.13 9.91 -1.00
N TYR A 80 -9.90 8.99 -0.44
CA TYR A 80 -10.65 9.16 0.79
C TYR A 80 -9.91 8.46 1.93
N PHE A 81 -9.65 9.18 3.02
CA PHE A 81 -9.00 8.66 4.22
C PHE A 81 -9.96 8.57 5.40
N ARG A 82 -9.63 7.67 6.32
CA ARG A 82 -10.22 7.58 7.66
C ARG A 82 -9.15 7.14 8.65
N ASP A 83 -9.12 7.77 9.81
CA ASP A 83 -8.31 7.39 10.97
C ASP A 83 -9.29 6.85 12.02
N ASP A 84 -9.32 5.53 12.15
CA ASP A 84 -10.20 4.84 13.09
C ASP A 84 -9.67 4.95 14.55
N GLU A 85 -8.37 5.26 14.74
CA GLU A 85 -7.74 5.34 16.06
C GLU A 85 -7.98 6.70 16.74
N PHE A 86 -7.89 7.78 15.98
CA PHE A 86 -8.05 9.16 16.49
C PHE A 86 -9.37 9.81 16.05
N GLY A 87 -10.14 9.17 15.17
CA GLY A 87 -11.43 9.67 14.67
C GLY A 87 -12.67 9.23 15.45
N ASP A 88 -12.58 8.16 16.26
CA ASP A 88 -13.72 7.59 17.00
C ASP A 88 -13.74 7.94 18.51
N ILE A 89 -12.83 8.80 18.99
CA ILE A 89 -12.82 9.24 20.39
C ILE A 89 -13.63 10.54 20.53
N ASP A 90 -14.95 10.41 20.74
CA ASP A 90 -15.62 10.91 21.96
C ASP A 90 -17.17 10.87 21.87
N ASP A 91 -17.81 10.31 22.90
CA ASP A 91 -19.22 10.56 23.27
C ASP A 91 -19.48 12.03 23.71
N ARG A 92 -18.56 12.96 23.40
CA ARG A 92 -18.62 14.36 23.78
C ARG A 92 -19.20 15.18 22.62
N PRO A 93 -20.41 15.76 22.79
CA PRO A 93 -21.17 16.41 21.73
C PRO A 93 -20.52 17.67 21.13
N TRP A 94 -19.39 18.15 21.67
CA TRP A 94 -18.67 19.33 21.19
C TRP A 94 -17.48 19.01 20.27
N ARG A 95 -17.12 17.73 20.05
CA ARG A 95 -16.07 17.31 19.10
C ARG A 95 -16.59 16.85 17.73
N LEU A 96 -17.86 17.15 17.42
CA LEU A 96 -18.58 16.68 16.22
C LEU A 96 -17.91 16.98 14.86
N PHE A 97 -16.94 17.91 14.80
CA PHE A 97 -16.34 18.38 13.54
C PHE A 97 -14.93 17.84 13.25
N ASP A 98 -14.31 17.13 14.19
CA ASP A 98 -12.94 16.59 14.02
C ASP A 98 -12.91 15.09 13.72
N ARG A 99 -13.88 14.62 12.92
CA ARG A 99 -13.79 13.27 12.36
C ARG A 99 -12.54 13.22 11.50
N CYS A 100 -11.55 12.42 11.89
CA CYS A 100 -10.32 12.23 11.12
C CYS A 100 -10.62 11.42 9.86
N THR A 101 -11.37 12.02 8.95
CA THR A 101 -11.79 11.46 7.70
C THR A 101 -12.01 12.59 6.70
N GLY A 102 -11.79 12.30 5.42
CA GLY A 102 -11.95 13.30 4.38
C GLY A 102 -11.34 12.85 3.05
N PHE A 103 -11.40 13.75 2.08
CA PHE A 103 -10.72 13.59 0.80
C PHE A 103 -9.42 14.39 0.79
N ALA A 104 -8.38 13.82 0.20
CA ALA A 104 -7.09 14.46 0.04
C ALA A 104 -6.41 14.01 -1.26
N SER A 105 -5.27 14.63 -1.57
CA SER A 105 -4.43 14.25 -2.69
C SER A 105 -2.96 14.35 -2.33
N ARG A 106 -2.18 13.39 -2.82
CA ARG A 106 -0.74 13.28 -2.61
C ARG A 106 -0.07 12.89 -3.91
N GLU A 107 1.12 13.42 -4.11
CA GLU A 107 2.04 12.93 -5.12
C GLU A 107 2.95 11.89 -4.49
N PHE A 108 3.08 10.73 -5.14
CA PHE A 108 3.94 9.62 -4.73
C PHE A 108 5.03 9.41 -5.76
N THR A 109 6.23 9.16 -5.26
CA THR A 109 7.39 8.78 -6.05
C THR A 109 7.54 7.27 -6.02
N VAL A 110 7.62 6.65 -7.19
CA VAL A 110 7.70 5.20 -7.39
C VAL A 110 8.99 4.90 -8.14
N GLY A 111 9.96 4.30 -7.46
CA GLY A 111 11.15 3.76 -8.11
C GLY A 111 10.83 2.46 -8.84
N LYS A 112 11.38 2.32 -10.04
CA LYS A 112 11.32 1.10 -10.86
C LYS A 112 12.67 0.40 -10.78
N ARG A 113 12.65 -0.89 -10.46
CA ARG A 113 13.84 -1.75 -10.43
C ARG A 113 13.49 -3.08 -11.03
N ASP A 114 13.96 -3.31 -12.26
CA ASP A 114 13.60 -4.47 -13.05
C ASP A 114 12.06 -4.60 -13.15
N GLU A 115 11.51 -5.77 -12.80
CA GLU A 115 10.06 -6.03 -12.76
C GLU A 115 9.40 -5.56 -11.45
N ASN A 116 10.15 -4.97 -10.52
CA ASN A 116 9.63 -4.55 -9.22
C ASN A 116 9.52 -3.03 -9.10
N THR A 117 8.48 -2.61 -8.37
CA THR A 117 8.23 -1.21 -8.03
C THR A 117 8.30 -0.98 -6.53
N ILE A 118 8.84 0.16 -6.11
CA ILE A 118 8.90 0.55 -4.71
C ILE A 118 8.47 2.00 -4.58
N VAL A 119 7.57 2.28 -3.62
CA VAL A 119 7.22 3.67 -3.29
C VAL A 119 8.32 4.21 -2.40
N THR A 120 9.00 5.26 -2.86
CA THR A 120 10.17 5.85 -2.20
C THR A 120 9.84 7.16 -1.48
N GLY A 121 8.79 7.86 -1.93
CA GLY A 121 8.44 9.18 -1.41
C GLY A 121 6.96 9.49 -1.52
N MET A 122 6.53 10.49 -0.74
CA MET A 122 5.25 11.16 -0.93
C MET A 122 5.33 12.63 -0.50
N THR A 123 4.53 13.48 -1.11
CA THR A 123 4.32 14.88 -0.68
C THR A 123 3.37 14.97 0.51
N GLY A 124 3.20 16.18 1.06
CA GLY A 124 2.25 16.49 2.13
C GLY A 124 2.76 16.17 3.54
N GLU A 125 1.85 16.18 4.52
CA GLU A 125 2.17 15.96 5.93
C GLU A 125 2.68 14.54 6.23
N PHE A 126 3.77 14.45 6.97
CA PHE A 126 4.46 13.21 7.27
C PHE A 126 4.67 13.08 8.79
N ARG A 127 4.61 11.85 9.32
CA ARG A 127 4.94 11.55 10.71
C ARG A 127 6.40 11.91 10.96
N LYS A 128 6.63 13.01 11.68
CA LYS A 128 7.98 13.35 12.15
C LYS A 128 8.53 12.15 12.93
N THR A 129 9.57 11.51 12.41
CA THR A 129 10.43 10.68 13.25
C THR A 129 10.95 11.59 14.35
N ARG A 130 10.83 11.18 15.62
CA ARG A 130 11.44 11.93 16.71
C ARG A 130 12.94 11.95 16.45
N ASP A 131 13.45 13.09 16.04
CA ASP A 131 14.88 13.35 16.01
C ASP A 131 15.35 13.41 17.47
N TRP A 132 15.93 12.31 17.96
CA TRP A 132 16.49 12.18 19.31
C TRP A 132 17.91 12.75 19.40
N SER A 133 18.25 13.80 18.65
CA SER A 133 19.58 14.40 18.61
C SER A 133 19.66 15.86 19.10
N ARG A 134 18.74 16.30 19.96
CA ARG A 134 18.88 17.57 20.71
C ARG A 134 18.92 17.35 22.21
#